data_AF-A0A3D2S6I0-F1
#
_entry.id   AF-A0A3D2S6I0-F1
#
_cell.length_a   1.000
_cell.length_b   1.000
_cell.length_c   1.000
_cell.angle_alpha   90.00
_cell.angle_beta   90.00
_cell.angle_gamma   90.00
#
_symmetry.space_group_name_H-M   'P 1'
#
loop_
_entity.id
_entity.type
_entity.pdbx_description
1 polymer ?
#
loop_
_entity_poly.entity_id
_entity_poly.type
_entity_poly.pdbx_seq_one_letter_code
_entity_poly.pdbx_strand_id
1 'polypeptide(L)'
;MKKLLLLLATFAMLLPTRAQMEVWEEPNDTTFIYALAGPGVTVSGIVRTCADSASGFFNATAAVLGIDSGIALTSGTLLNTLGPNANGGTTAMNSFDGDADLDELIPGYFTYDACFIEFDMTVMADTVRISYVFGSEEYLEWVGSSFNDVFAFWVSGPGITDTVNIATIPGTDIPVAINNVNSTSYPEFYVENGDGYTEPYASDPSYVQYDGLTTVLTGEIAVTAGETYHMKIAVADAGDYILDSGVFLETGSLGSLRIGTGYYGDGDALVAAEDCSNGYIEFTNYVPSDLDLVIDYHIEGTAEMGVDYEVIASQITIPAGMSTATLPIVPISDMLTEGDETVLLKLYNPQSGYVYSEVEVILADALKADFIAAGADGTFDFVDMSDSATEWFWDFGDGNNSTEANPTHTFATSGSYEVCLTITNENNCTATECRQISVSTALDGSIEEESIRLFPNPAHDYVTIETGTTAASMVTLINITGQVVSNWQVNGAMTTIPLTDIPSGSYILQITNEAGNHQLPLEVR
;
A
#
# COMPACT_ATOMS: atom_id res chain seq x y z
N MET A 1 -32.75 -4.30 45.35
CA MET A 1 -31.51 -5.09 45.29
C MET A 1 -31.11 -5.23 43.83
N LYS A 2 -30.33 -4.29 43.29
CA LYS A 2 -29.70 -4.42 41.97
C LYS A 2 -28.24 -4.73 42.22
N LYS A 3 -27.80 -5.93 41.85
CA LYS A 3 -26.40 -6.36 41.99
C LYS A 3 -25.58 -5.64 40.91
N LEU A 4 -24.62 -4.84 41.36
CA LEU A 4 -23.58 -4.24 40.54
C LEU A 4 -22.58 -5.35 40.17
N LEU A 5 -22.50 -5.71 38.89
CA LEU A 5 -21.49 -6.64 38.39
C LEU A 5 -20.25 -5.82 38.03
N LEU A 6 -19.21 -5.94 38.86
CA LEU A 6 -17.91 -5.31 38.63
C LEU A 6 -17.17 -6.14 37.57
N LEU A 7 -17.05 -5.63 36.35
CA LEU A 7 -16.25 -6.24 35.29
C LEU A 7 -14.77 -5.95 35.63
N LEU A 8 -14.05 -6.96 36.12
CA LEU A 8 -12.61 -6.90 36.34
C LEU A 8 -11.95 -7.09 34.97
N ALA A 9 -11.56 -6.01 34.31
CA ALA A 9 -10.72 -6.09 33.11
C ALA A 9 -9.30 -6.49 33.54
N THR A 10 -9.00 -7.78 33.49
CA THR A 10 -7.62 -8.27 33.53
C THR A 10 -6.94 -7.88 32.23
N PHE A 11 -6.18 -6.79 32.27
CA PHE A 11 -5.22 -6.46 31.22
C PHE A 11 -4.09 -7.48 31.30
N ALA A 12 -4.19 -8.56 30.52
CA ALA A 12 -3.05 -9.43 30.27
C ALA A 12 -2.07 -8.63 29.42
N MET A 13 -1.00 -8.12 30.04
CA MET A 13 0.21 -7.78 29.30
C MET A 13 0.66 -9.05 28.60
N LEU A 14 0.37 -9.16 27.30
CA LEU A 14 1.16 -9.99 26.40
C LEU A 14 2.55 -9.38 26.41
N LEU A 15 3.43 -9.93 27.26
CA LEU A 15 4.86 -9.79 27.02
C LEU A 15 5.10 -10.33 25.61
N PRO A 16 5.85 -9.64 24.74
CA PRO A 16 6.27 -10.24 23.48
C PRO A 16 7.06 -11.50 23.86
N THR A 17 6.48 -12.67 23.62
CA THR A 17 7.26 -13.89 23.51
C THR A 17 8.16 -13.64 22.32
N ARG A 18 9.43 -13.28 22.56
CA ARG A 18 10.41 -13.20 21.47
C ARG A 18 10.49 -14.62 20.91
N ALA A 19 9.93 -14.81 19.73
CA ALA A 19 9.87 -16.11 19.10
C ALA A 19 11.31 -16.55 18.76
N GLN A 20 11.55 -17.84 18.84
CA GLN A 20 12.77 -18.47 18.37
C GLN A 20 12.90 -18.28 16.85
N MET A 21 14.09 -18.50 16.29
CA MET A 21 14.22 -18.75 14.85
C MET A 21 13.24 -19.86 14.44
N GLU A 22 12.64 -19.73 13.27
CA GLU A 22 11.81 -20.76 12.66
C GLU A 22 12.53 -21.35 11.45
N VAL A 23 12.37 -22.66 11.22
CA VAL A 23 12.96 -23.35 10.08
C VAL A 23 11.99 -24.35 9.48
N TRP A 24 12.07 -24.54 8.17
CA TRP A 24 11.27 -25.55 7.47
C TRP A 24 11.99 -26.06 6.22
N GLU A 25 11.81 -27.35 5.93
CA GLU A 25 12.35 -27.98 4.72
C GLU A 25 11.61 -27.49 3.46
N GLU A 26 12.34 -27.35 2.35
CA GLU A 26 11.77 -27.10 1.03
C GLU A 26 12.23 -28.20 0.06
N PRO A 27 11.32 -29.08 -0.40
CA PRO A 27 11.68 -30.16 -1.32
C PRO A 27 11.82 -29.68 -2.78
N ASN A 28 11.38 -28.47 -3.13
CA ASN A 28 11.54 -27.92 -4.46
C ASN A 28 12.85 -27.12 -4.57
N ASP A 29 13.88 -27.74 -5.15
CA ASP A 29 15.19 -27.12 -5.38
C ASP A 29 15.13 -25.78 -6.13
N THR A 30 14.14 -25.64 -7.03
CA THR A 30 13.93 -24.37 -7.76
C THR A 30 13.50 -23.29 -6.78
N THR A 31 12.40 -23.48 -6.06
CA THR A 31 11.92 -22.53 -5.05
C THR A 31 13.02 -22.19 -4.04
N PHE A 32 13.77 -23.21 -3.62
CA PHE A 32 14.87 -23.09 -2.66
C PHE A 32 15.96 -22.11 -3.11
N ILE A 33 16.55 -22.28 -4.30
CA ILE A 33 17.59 -21.35 -4.79
C ILE A 33 17.03 -20.01 -5.24
N TYR A 34 15.80 -19.95 -5.76
CA TYR A 34 15.18 -18.68 -6.14
C TYR A 34 14.93 -17.74 -4.96
N ALA A 35 14.95 -18.23 -3.72
CA ALA A 35 14.93 -17.36 -2.54
C ALA A 35 16.22 -16.54 -2.38
N LEU A 36 17.36 -17.03 -2.89
CA LEU A 36 18.60 -16.25 -2.89
C LEU A 36 18.63 -15.19 -3.99
N ALA A 37 17.94 -15.43 -5.10
CA ALA A 37 17.99 -14.57 -6.29
C ALA A 37 17.48 -13.14 -6.01
N GLY A 38 18.42 -12.20 -5.97
CA GLY A 38 18.14 -10.78 -5.93
C GLY A 38 17.59 -10.25 -7.26
N PRO A 39 17.27 -8.94 -7.32
CA PRO A 39 16.81 -8.31 -8.55
C PRO A 39 17.77 -8.55 -9.73
N GLY A 40 17.24 -8.91 -10.89
CA GLY A 40 18.04 -9.14 -12.10
C GLY A 40 18.93 -10.38 -12.06
N VAL A 41 18.70 -11.30 -11.11
CA VAL A 41 19.33 -12.63 -11.09
C VAL A 41 18.34 -13.70 -11.52
N THR A 42 18.76 -14.53 -12.46
CA THR A 42 18.04 -15.74 -12.86
C THR A 42 18.91 -16.96 -12.58
N VAL A 43 18.29 -18.06 -12.20
CA VAL A 43 18.99 -19.31 -11.89
C VAL A 43 18.42 -20.48 -12.68
N SER A 44 19.27 -21.44 -13.01
CA SER A 44 18.90 -22.66 -13.75
C SER A 44 19.86 -23.80 -13.44
N GLY A 45 19.58 -25.01 -13.93
CA GLY A 45 20.50 -26.15 -13.77
C GLY A 45 20.72 -26.55 -12.31
N ILE A 46 19.74 -26.32 -11.43
CA ILE A 46 19.89 -26.52 -9.99
C ILE A 46 20.00 -28.01 -9.65
N VAL A 47 21.04 -28.36 -8.89
CA VAL A 47 21.29 -29.70 -8.36
C VAL A 47 21.62 -29.57 -6.88
N ARG A 48 20.74 -30.08 -6.01
CA ARG A 48 20.97 -30.18 -4.57
C ARG A 48 21.40 -31.59 -4.20
N THR A 49 22.50 -31.70 -3.45
CA THR A 49 23.00 -32.95 -2.88
C THR A 49 23.20 -32.75 -1.38
N CYS A 50 22.16 -33.07 -0.61
CA CYS A 50 22.13 -32.98 0.85
C CYS A 50 21.23 -34.09 1.40
N ALA A 51 21.34 -34.39 2.69
CA ALA A 51 20.24 -35.05 3.38
C ALA A 51 18.99 -34.15 3.36
N ASP A 52 17.79 -34.74 3.30
CA ASP A 52 16.53 -33.99 3.19
C ASP A 52 16.40 -32.95 4.32
N SER A 53 16.81 -33.31 5.53
CA SER A 53 16.76 -32.47 6.72
C SER A 53 17.95 -31.53 6.90
N ALA A 54 18.96 -31.58 6.03
CA ALA A 54 20.20 -30.80 6.17
C ALA A 54 20.10 -29.39 5.55
N SER A 55 18.95 -29.05 4.96
CA SER A 55 18.80 -27.76 4.32
C SER A 55 17.33 -27.37 4.17
N GLY A 56 17.07 -26.06 4.26
CA GLY A 56 15.73 -25.51 4.20
C GLY A 56 15.73 -24.00 4.44
N PHE A 57 14.54 -23.44 4.57
CA PHE A 57 14.36 -22.02 4.86
C PHE A 57 14.48 -21.73 6.34
N PHE A 58 14.82 -20.48 6.66
CA PHE A 58 14.74 -19.95 8.00
C PHE A 58 14.08 -18.56 8.04
N ASN A 59 13.44 -18.26 9.17
CA ASN A 59 13.07 -16.92 9.60
C ASN A 59 13.70 -16.65 10.97
N ALA A 60 14.53 -15.62 11.03
CA ALA A 60 15.34 -15.26 12.18
C ALA A 60 15.16 -13.78 12.58
N THR A 61 14.06 -13.11 12.18
CA THR A 61 13.77 -11.72 12.58
C THR A 61 13.76 -11.53 14.10
N ALA A 62 13.47 -12.59 14.85
CA ALA A 62 13.47 -12.58 16.31
C ALA A 62 14.77 -13.14 16.95
N ALA A 63 15.72 -13.62 16.14
CA ALA A 63 16.98 -14.20 16.58
C ALA A 63 18.20 -13.29 16.32
N VAL A 64 19.28 -13.49 17.08
CA VAL A 64 20.55 -12.75 16.98
C VAL A 64 21.46 -13.40 15.92
N LEU A 65 20.90 -13.78 14.77
CA LEU A 65 21.69 -14.29 13.64
C LEU A 65 22.30 -13.14 12.82
N GLY A 66 21.62 -11.99 12.76
CA GLY A 66 22.01 -10.85 11.93
C GLY A 66 21.49 -10.90 10.49
N ILE A 67 20.85 -12.01 10.09
CA ILE A 67 20.10 -12.17 8.84
C ILE A 67 18.66 -12.52 9.21
N ASP A 68 17.68 -11.78 8.68
CA ASP A 68 16.27 -11.95 9.06
C ASP A 68 15.61 -13.18 8.43
N SER A 69 16.00 -13.57 7.22
CA SER A 69 15.45 -14.74 6.53
C SER A 69 16.38 -15.21 5.42
N GLY A 70 16.21 -16.45 4.99
CA GLY A 70 17.05 -17.01 3.96
C GLY A 70 16.93 -18.52 3.82
N ILE A 71 17.96 -19.11 3.22
CA ILE A 71 18.16 -20.55 3.22
C ILE A 71 19.33 -20.93 4.11
N ALA A 72 19.27 -22.10 4.72
CA ALA A 72 20.37 -22.69 5.45
C ALA A 72 20.79 -24.02 4.80
N LEU A 73 22.08 -24.26 4.80
CA LEU A 73 22.68 -25.58 4.57
C LEU A 73 23.45 -25.95 5.83
N THR A 74 23.33 -27.19 6.27
CA THR A 74 24.04 -27.72 7.44
C THR A 74 24.72 -29.03 7.09
N SER A 75 25.80 -29.35 7.79
CA SER A 75 26.40 -30.70 7.74
C SER A 75 25.58 -31.71 8.54
N GLY A 76 24.75 -31.24 9.48
CA GLY A 76 23.79 -32.06 10.24
C GLY A 76 22.33 -31.83 9.86
N THR A 77 21.50 -31.38 10.80
CA THR A 77 20.08 -31.13 10.54
C THR A 77 19.68 -29.68 10.81
N LEU A 78 18.76 -29.17 10.00
CA LEU A 78 18.18 -27.84 10.14
C LEU A 78 17.50 -27.64 11.50
N LEU A 79 16.93 -28.69 12.09
CA LEU A 79 16.33 -28.60 13.43
C LEU A 79 17.35 -28.31 14.53
N ASN A 80 18.62 -28.62 14.29
CA ASN A 80 19.72 -28.36 15.22
C ASN A 80 20.20 -26.90 15.16
N THR A 81 19.66 -26.05 14.29
CA THR A 81 19.99 -24.61 14.28
C THR A 81 19.12 -23.80 15.26
N LEU A 82 18.02 -24.40 15.70
CA LEU A 82 16.98 -23.79 16.52
C LEU A 82 17.45 -23.58 17.96
N GLY A 83 17.70 -22.33 18.37
CA GLY A 83 18.21 -22.03 19.72
C GLY A 83 17.13 -21.95 20.82
N PRO A 84 17.39 -21.49 22.05
CA PRO A 84 18.66 -20.95 22.54
C PRO A 84 19.81 -21.96 22.39
N ASN A 85 21.05 -21.49 22.49
CA ASN A 85 22.20 -22.37 22.58
C ASN A 85 22.22 -23.10 23.94
N ALA A 86 21.42 -24.16 24.06
CA ALA A 86 21.19 -24.89 25.30
C ALA A 86 21.87 -26.27 25.32
N ASN A 87 22.79 -26.52 24.40
CA ASN A 87 23.49 -27.80 24.27
C ASN A 87 24.80 -27.66 23.48
N GLY A 88 25.97 -27.75 24.12
CA GLY A 88 27.27 -27.50 23.47
C GLY A 88 27.84 -28.74 22.80
N GLY A 89 27.09 -29.32 21.86
CA GLY A 89 27.40 -30.62 21.27
C GLY A 89 26.24 -31.22 20.50
N THR A 90 25.41 -30.37 19.92
CA THR A 90 24.29 -30.76 19.08
C THR A 90 24.84 -31.43 17.80
N THR A 91 24.22 -32.54 17.38
CA THR A 91 24.77 -33.41 16.32
C THR A 91 23.66 -34.13 15.55
N ALA A 92 23.86 -34.35 14.25
CA ALA A 92 23.05 -35.20 13.41
C ALA A 92 23.87 -35.78 12.24
N MET A 93 24.29 -37.04 12.38
CA MET A 93 25.06 -37.72 11.35
C MET A 93 24.22 -38.05 10.12
N ASN A 94 24.55 -37.45 8.98
CA ASN A 94 23.80 -37.63 7.73
C ASN A 94 24.27 -38.84 6.91
N SER A 95 25.47 -39.36 7.18
CA SER A 95 26.12 -40.44 6.42
C SER A 95 26.33 -40.12 4.93
N PHE A 96 26.60 -38.85 4.63
CA PHE A 96 27.02 -38.40 3.31
C PHE A 96 28.55 -38.42 3.21
N ASP A 97 29.06 -38.61 1.99
CA ASP A 97 30.48 -38.47 1.74
C ASP A 97 30.90 -36.99 1.93
N GLY A 98 32.19 -36.76 2.17
CA GLY A 98 32.76 -35.41 2.14
C GLY A 98 32.80 -34.79 0.74
N ASP A 99 33.38 -33.59 0.67
CA ASP A 99 33.59 -32.84 -0.56
C ASP A 99 35.09 -32.56 -0.79
N ALA A 100 35.62 -33.06 -1.90
CA ALA A 100 37.04 -32.95 -2.21
C ALA A 100 37.50 -31.50 -2.48
N ASP A 101 36.60 -30.61 -2.91
CA ASP A 101 36.93 -29.20 -3.11
C ASP A 101 37.04 -28.48 -1.76
N LEU A 102 36.20 -28.86 -0.77
CA LEU A 102 36.35 -28.38 0.61
C LEU A 102 37.65 -28.88 1.24
N ASP A 103 38.03 -30.15 1.03
CA ASP A 103 39.30 -30.70 1.54
C ASP A 103 40.53 -29.88 1.10
N GLU A 104 40.52 -29.32 -0.12
CA GLU A 104 41.60 -28.49 -0.64
C GLU A 104 41.74 -27.16 0.12
N LEU A 105 40.64 -26.60 0.63
CA LEU A 105 40.63 -25.36 1.40
C LEU A 105 41.21 -25.52 2.82
N ILE A 106 41.20 -26.75 3.34
CA ILE A 106 41.67 -27.09 4.69
C ILE A 106 42.72 -28.21 4.66
N PRO A 107 43.95 -27.92 4.21
CA PRO A 107 44.98 -28.94 4.05
C PRO A 107 45.27 -29.70 5.35
N GLY A 108 45.10 -31.03 5.31
CA GLY A 108 45.35 -31.92 6.45
C GLY A 108 44.08 -32.49 7.10
N TYR A 109 42.91 -32.07 6.63
CA TYR A 109 41.61 -32.56 7.08
C TYR A 109 40.91 -33.29 5.93
N PHE A 110 39.92 -34.12 6.29
CA PHE A 110 38.95 -34.69 5.36
C PHE A 110 37.56 -34.25 5.82
N THR A 111 36.70 -33.97 4.86
CA THR A 111 35.32 -33.59 5.10
C THR A 111 34.39 -34.79 5.15
N TYR A 112 33.26 -34.62 5.83
CA TYR A 112 32.19 -35.61 5.99
C TYR A 112 30.84 -34.91 5.99
N ASP A 113 29.77 -35.67 5.70
CA ASP A 113 28.40 -35.19 5.76
C ASP A 113 28.16 -33.91 4.93
N ALA A 114 28.79 -33.84 3.75
CA ALA A 114 28.71 -32.66 2.90
C ALA A 114 27.28 -32.44 2.38
N CYS A 115 26.80 -31.21 2.54
CA CYS A 115 25.59 -30.69 1.91
C CYS A 115 26.00 -29.59 0.93
N PHE A 116 25.68 -29.79 -0.35
CA PHE A 116 25.98 -28.80 -1.38
C PHE A 116 24.86 -28.60 -2.39
N ILE A 117 24.91 -27.46 -3.07
CA ILE A 117 24.02 -27.10 -4.15
C ILE A 117 24.79 -26.42 -5.27
N GLU A 118 24.50 -26.82 -6.49
CA GLU A 118 25.11 -26.33 -7.72
C GLU A 118 24.03 -25.74 -8.63
N PHE A 119 24.30 -24.61 -9.27
CA PHE A 119 23.39 -24.00 -10.22
C PHE A 119 24.11 -23.02 -11.15
N ASP A 120 23.51 -22.77 -12.31
CA ASP A 120 23.91 -21.70 -13.20
C ASP A 120 23.12 -20.44 -12.85
N MET A 121 23.78 -19.28 -12.86
CA MET A 121 23.18 -17.97 -12.63
C MET A 121 23.53 -16.99 -13.73
N THR A 122 22.57 -16.16 -14.14
CA THR A 122 22.81 -15.00 -15.00
C THR A 122 22.47 -13.74 -14.20
N VAL A 123 23.41 -12.79 -14.13
CA VAL A 123 23.32 -11.60 -13.27
C VAL A 123 23.34 -10.35 -14.14
N MET A 124 22.32 -9.48 -14.03
CA MET A 124 22.24 -8.20 -14.76
C MET A 124 23.04 -7.06 -14.10
N ALA A 125 24.10 -7.42 -13.39
CA ALA A 125 24.95 -6.54 -12.60
C ALA A 125 26.42 -6.92 -12.84
N ASP A 126 27.33 -6.02 -12.47
CA ASP A 126 28.78 -6.24 -12.59
C ASP A 126 29.38 -7.06 -11.43
N THR A 127 28.55 -7.49 -10.48
CA THR A 127 29.01 -8.16 -9.26
C THR A 127 28.05 -9.26 -8.85
N VAL A 128 28.59 -10.46 -8.66
CA VAL A 128 27.95 -11.50 -7.85
C VAL A 128 28.27 -11.18 -6.41
N ARG A 129 27.23 -11.09 -5.59
CA ARG A 129 27.31 -10.83 -4.15
C ARG A 129 26.43 -11.86 -3.45
N ILE A 130 26.79 -12.30 -2.25
CA ILE A 130 25.92 -13.10 -1.37
C ILE A 130 26.27 -12.79 0.08
N SER A 131 25.25 -12.52 0.92
CA SER A 131 25.45 -12.28 2.36
C SER A 131 25.22 -13.58 3.13
N TYR A 132 26.04 -13.83 4.15
CA TYR A 132 25.96 -15.08 4.89
C TYR A 132 26.44 -14.97 6.34
N VAL A 133 26.03 -15.95 7.15
CA VAL A 133 26.57 -16.23 8.49
C VAL A 133 26.91 -17.72 8.55
N PHE A 134 28.12 -18.03 8.99
CA PHE A 134 28.56 -19.37 9.35
C PHE A 134 28.48 -19.57 10.87
N GLY A 135 28.02 -20.76 11.30
CA GLY A 135 27.97 -21.20 12.69
C GLY A 135 28.40 -22.65 12.85
N SER A 136 28.94 -23.01 14.01
CA SER A 136 29.39 -24.37 14.32
C SER A 136 29.28 -24.67 15.82
N GLU A 137 28.98 -25.93 16.16
CA GLU A 137 29.07 -26.50 17.51
C GLU A 137 30.52 -26.82 17.92
N GLU A 138 31.50 -26.60 17.03
CA GLU A 138 32.92 -26.82 17.35
C GLU A 138 33.58 -25.63 18.05
N TYR A 139 33.00 -24.44 17.90
CA TYR A 139 33.35 -23.33 18.76
C TYR A 139 32.94 -23.65 20.19
N LEU A 140 33.60 -23.16 21.22
CA LEU A 140 34.94 -22.55 21.24
C LEU A 140 36.05 -23.61 21.48
N GLU A 141 35.64 -24.81 21.87
CA GLU A 141 36.46 -25.86 22.48
C GLU A 141 37.47 -26.46 21.51
N TRP A 142 37.11 -26.51 20.22
CA TRP A 142 37.86 -27.27 19.21
C TRP A 142 38.65 -26.40 18.24
N VAL A 143 38.67 -25.08 18.48
CA VAL A 143 39.51 -24.14 17.72
C VAL A 143 40.99 -24.53 17.80
N GLY A 144 41.62 -24.69 16.63
CA GLY A 144 43.02 -25.06 16.46
C GLY A 144 43.31 -26.55 16.69
N SER A 145 42.27 -27.39 16.72
CA SER A 145 42.39 -28.83 16.97
C SER A 145 42.46 -29.67 15.68
N SER A 146 42.16 -30.97 15.79
CA SER A 146 42.05 -31.88 14.63
C SER A 146 40.73 -31.78 13.89
N PHE A 147 39.90 -30.79 14.26
CA PHE A 147 38.66 -30.46 13.59
C PHE A 147 38.69 -29.02 13.04
N ASN A 148 37.99 -28.78 11.94
CA ASN A 148 38.03 -27.50 11.24
C ASN A 148 36.86 -27.29 10.27
N ASP A 149 35.62 -27.34 10.77
CA ASP A 149 34.43 -27.18 9.95
C ASP A 149 34.54 -26.03 8.95
N VAL A 150 34.05 -26.29 7.74
CA VAL A 150 34.31 -25.46 6.56
C VAL A 150 33.10 -25.39 5.64
N PHE A 151 32.99 -24.25 4.97
CA PHE A 151 32.04 -24.02 3.89
C PHE A 151 32.73 -23.20 2.80
N ALA A 152 32.16 -23.19 1.60
CA ALA A 152 32.68 -22.40 0.49
C ALA A 152 31.62 -22.09 -0.56
N PHE A 153 31.84 -20.97 -1.25
CA PHE A 153 31.03 -20.54 -2.39
C PHE A 153 31.94 -20.39 -3.60
N TRP A 154 31.91 -21.38 -4.48
CA TRP A 154 32.70 -21.38 -5.68
C TRP A 154 31.95 -20.74 -6.83
N VAL A 155 32.62 -19.84 -7.55
CA VAL A 155 32.11 -19.22 -8.76
C VAL A 155 33.08 -19.49 -9.91
N SER A 156 32.54 -19.91 -11.05
CA SER A 156 33.27 -20.09 -12.29
C SER A 156 32.47 -19.54 -13.48
N GLY A 157 33.14 -19.20 -14.58
CA GLY A 157 32.48 -18.66 -15.76
C GLY A 157 33.35 -17.66 -16.54
N PRO A 158 32.74 -16.89 -17.46
CA PRO A 158 33.44 -15.93 -18.29
C PRO A 158 34.30 -14.94 -17.49
N GLY A 159 35.60 -14.85 -17.81
CA GLY A 159 36.52 -13.93 -17.14
C GLY A 159 37.07 -14.41 -15.78
N ILE A 160 36.54 -15.49 -15.22
CA ILE A 160 37.06 -16.15 -14.01
C ILE A 160 37.99 -17.28 -14.45
N THR A 161 39.22 -17.31 -13.94
CA THR A 161 40.17 -18.41 -14.24
C THR A 161 39.92 -19.53 -13.24
N ASP A 162 39.73 -20.75 -13.76
CA ASP A 162 39.34 -21.92 -12.97
C ASP A 162 38.04 -21.65 -12.19
N THR A 163 38.10 -21.78 -10.86
CA THR A 163 36.99 -21.59 -9.96
C THR A 163 37.50 -20.81 -8.73
N VAL A 164 36.75 -19.81 -8.27
CA VAL A 164 37.15 -18.95 -7.15
C VAL A 164 36.19 -19.12 -5.98
N ASN A 165 36.72 -19.39 -4.79
CA ASN A 165 35.93 -19.32 -3.56
C ASN A 165 35.78 -17.86 -3.12
N ILE A 166 34.54 -17.38 -3.00
CA ILE A 166 34.22 -16.01 -2.57
C ILE A 166 33.90 -15.91 -1.07
N ALA A 167 33.75 -17.04 -0.37
CA ALA A 167 33.55 -17.08 1.08
C ALA A 167 34.88 -16.96 1.84
N THR A 168 35.47 -15.77 1.81
CA THR A 168 36.77 -15.47 2.42
C THR A 168 36.67 -14.45 3.54
N ILE A 169 37.65 -14.43 4.43
CA ILE A 169 37.74 -13.42 5.48
C ILE A 169 37.91 -12.04 4.81
N PRO A 170 37.10 -11.03 5.16
CA PRO A 170 37.12 -9.74 4.50
C PRO A 170 38.51 -9.12 4.39
N GLY A 171 38.89 -8.76 3.16
CA GLY A 171 40.19 -8.17 2.84
C GLY A 171 41.35 -9.17 2.68
N THR A 172 41.05 -10.47 2.59
CA THR A 172 42.04 -11.55 2.42
C THR A 172 41.55 -12.60 1.41
N ASP A 173 42.43 -13.52 1.01
CA ASP A 173 42.08 -14.71 0.22
C ASP A 173 41.92 -15.98 1.10
N ILE A 174 41.80 -15.80 2.42
CA ILE A 174 41.74 -16.91 3.38
C ILE A 174 40.28 -17.39 3.48
N PRO A 175 39.98 -18.68 3.22
CA PRO A 175 38.63 -19.23 3.42
C PRO A 175 38.17 -19.06 4.86
N VAL A 176 36.88 -18.85 5.10
CA VAL A 176 36.34 -18.83 6.46
C VAL A 176 36.22 -20.26 7.00
N ALA A 177 36.78 -20.50 8.18
CA ALA A 177 36.66 -21.76 8.92
C ALA A 177 36.85 -21.51 10.43
N ILE A 178 36.49 -22.48 11.28
CA ILE A 178 36.54 -22.30 12.73
C ILE A 178 37.95 -21.94 13.26
N ASN A 179 38.99 -22.47 12.61
CA ASN A 179 40.37 -22.25 13.05
C ASN A 179 40.90 -20.86 12.74
N ASN A 180 40.26 -20.11 11.83
CA ASN A 180 40.74 -18.81 11.40
C ASN A 180 39.80 -17.64 11.71
N VAL A 181 38.51 -17.84 11.95
CA VAL A 181 37.61 -16.81 12.50
C VAL A 181 37.13 -17.25 13.87
N ASN A 182 37.67 -16.66 14.93
CA ASN A 182 37.34 -17.00 16.32
C ASN A 182 37.74 -15.86 17.27
N SER A 183 37.58 -16.08 18.57
CA SER A 183 37.91 -15.10 19.62
C SER A 183 39.37 -14.62 19.64
N THR A 184 40.28 -15.30 18.93
CA THR A 184 41.72 -14.94 18.87
C THR A 184 42.21 -14.56 17.48
N SER A 185 41.59 -15.09 16.43
CA SER A 185 41.95 -14.87 15.02
C SER A 185 40.78 -14.21 14.31
N TYR A 186 40.99 -13.00 13.78
CA TYR A 186 39.95 -12.13 13.24
C TYR A 186 38.69 -12.00 14.14
N PRO A 187 38.87 -11.65 15.43
CA PRO A 187 37.77 -11.58 16.39
C PRO A 187 36.70 -10.55 16.03
N GLU A 188 37.00 -9.58 15.16
CA GLU A 188 36.03 -8.62 14.63
C GLU A 188 34.93 -9.26 13.76
N PHE A 189 35.18 -10.45 13.23
CA PHE A 189 34.23 -11.22 12.41
C PHE A 189 33.62 -12.41 13.17
N TYR A 190 33.91 -12.54 14.46
CA TYR A 190 33.43 -13.61 15.32
C TYR A 190 32.40 -13.09 16.33
N VAL A 191 31.34 -13.87 16.51
CA VAL A 191 30.27 -13.62 17.48
C VAL A 191 30.22 -14.83 18.43
N GLU A 192 30.52 -14.58 19.70
CA GLU A 192 30.37 -15.56 20.76
C GLU A 192 28.90 -15.86 21.01
N ASN A 193 28.53 -17.14 21.02
CA ASN A 193 27.16 -17.57 21.27
C ASN A 193 27.04 -18.61 22.40
N GLY A 194 28.03 -18.65 23.31
CA GLY A 194 28.02 -19.53 24.48
C GLY A 194 28.68 -20.89 24.24
N ASP A 195 28.54 -21.77 25.22
CA ASP A 195 29.06 -23.15 25.27
C ASP A 195 27.93 -24.18 25.39
N GLY A 196 26.70 -23.76 25.10
CA GLY A 196 25.50 -24.56 25.34
C GLY A 196 25.02 -24.68 26.78
N TYR A 197 25.71 -24.07 27.74
CA TYR A 197 25.35 -24.18 29.17
C TYR A 197 25.26 -22.83 29.87
N THR A 198 25.88 -21.79 29.31
CA THR A 198 26.07 -20.50 29.97
C THR A 198 24.96 -19.49 29.64
N GLU A 199 24.42 -18.85 30.67
CA GLU A 199 23.44 -17.76 30.55
C GLU A 199 24.10 -16.46 30.05
N PRO A 200 23.45 -15.66 29.18
CA PRO A 200 22.06 -15.81 28.72
C PRO A 200 21.88 -16.75 27.51
N TYR A 201 22.97 -17.20 26.88
CA TYR A 201 22.94 -17.95 25.62
C TYR A 201 22.08 -19.21 25.68
N ALA A 202 22.12 -19.92 26.82
CA ALA A 202 21.38 -21.16 27.04
C ALA A 202 19.90 -21.02 27.39
N SER A 203 19.37 -19.81 27.61
CA SER A 203 17.95 -19.62 27.93
C SER A 203 17.22 -18.53 27.16
N ASP A 204 17.93 -17.55 26.58
CA ASP A 204 17.29 -16.50 25.79
C ASP A 204 17.00 -17.03 24.36
N PRO A 205 15.71 -17.18 23.97
CA PRO A 205 15.32 -17.80 22.71
C PRO A 205 15.72 -17.01 21.47
N SER A 206 16.29 -15.80 21.62
CA SER A 206 16.86 -15.07 20.51
C SER A 206 18.22 -15.62 20.06
N TYR A 207 18.94 -16.38 20.89
CA TYR A 207 20.15 -17.05 20.41
C TYR A 207 19.82 -18.29 19.58
N VAL A 208 20.69 -18.63 18.64
CA VAL A 208 20.63 -19.89 17.86
C VAL A 208 21.42 -20.98 18.58
N GLN A 209 21.32 -22.24 18.14
CA GLN A 209 21.91 -23.36 18.87
C GLN A 209 23.46 -23.40 18.79
N TYR A 210 24.08 -22.97 17.69
CA TYR A 210 25.55 -23.02 17.52
C TYR A 210 26.35 -22.27 18.59
N ASP A 211 27.46 -22.81 19.08
CA ASP A 211 28.32 -22.20 20.10
C ASP A 211 29.06 -20.93 19.64
N GLY A 212 29.31 -20.82 18.34
CA GLY A 212 29.91 -19.62 17.76
C GLY A 212 29.39 -19.33 16.37
N LEU A 213 29.34 -18.04 16.05
CA LEU A 213 28.91 -17.54 14.76
C LEU A 213 29.97 -16.60 14.18
N THR A 214 29.90 -16.39 12.88
CA THR A 214 30.50 -15.21 12.26
C THR A 214 29.56 -14.01 12.38
N THR A 215 30.10 -12.79 12.26
CA THR A 215 29.26 -11.65 11.88
C THR A 215 28.64 -11.89 10.50
N VAL A 216 27.67 -11.08 10.07
CA VAL A 216 27.23 -11.13 8.67
C VAL A 216 28.42 -10.76 7.77
N LEU A 217 28.87 -11.73 6.98
CA LEU A 217 29.92 -11.58 5.99
C LEU A 217 29.31 -11.51 4.59
N THR A 218 30.11 -11.11 3.62
CA THR A 218 29.68 -11.02 2.23
C THR A 218 30.76 -11.60 1.33
N GLY A 219 30.36 -12.57 0.50
CA GLY A 219 31.19 -13.05 -0.60
C GLY A 219 30.88 -12.25 -1.85
N GLU A 220 31.90 -11.72 -2.52
CA GLU A 220 31.74 -10.90 -3.72
C GLU A 220 32.77 -11.26 -4.79
N ILE A 221 32.34 -11.24 -6.05
CA ILE A 221 33.23 -11.34 -7.21
C ILE A 221 32.69 -10.50 -8.36
N ALA A 222 33.60 -9.76 -9.00
CA ALA A 222 33.29 -9.00 -10.21
C ALA A 222 32.98 -9.96 -11.37
N VAL A 223 31.90 -9.66 -12.08
CA VAL A 223 31.42 -10.40 -13.25
C VAL A 223 31.08 -9.45 -14.38
N THR A 224 31.02 -9.98 -15.59
CA THR A 224 30.41 -9.26 -16.71
C THR A 224 28.90 -9.45 -16.66
N ALA A 225 28.17 -8.33 -16.56
CA ALA A 225 26.71 -8.31 -16.55
C ALA A 225 26.12 -8.98 -17.80
N GLY A 226 25.06 -9.76 -17.61
CA GLY A 226 24.37 -10.48 -18.68
C GLY A 226 24.98 -11.83 -19.06
N GLU A 227 26.18 -12.14 -18.57
CA GLU A 227 26.82 -13.45 -18.77
C GLU A 227 26.32 -14.47 -17.73
N THR A 228 26.43 -15.76 -18.08
CA THR A 228 26.07 -16.88 -17.20
C THR A 228 27.31 -17.42 -16.50
N TYR A 229 27.19 -17.64 -15.19
CA TYR A 229 28.21 -18.18 -14.30
C TYR A 229 27.67 -19.43 -13.61
N HIS A 230 28.57 -20.30 -13.18
CA HIS A 230 28.24 -21.48 -12.40
C HIS A 230 28.63 -21.26 -10.94
N MET A 231 27.73 -21.57 -10.02
CA MET A 231 27.93 -21.45 -8.57
C MET A 231 27.74 -22.79 -7.88
N LYS A 232 28.67 -23.13 -6.97
CA LYS A 232 28.57 -24.24 -6.01
C LYS A 232 28.67 -23.69 -4.60
N ILE A 233 27.69 -24.01 -3.75
CA ILE A 233 27.69 -23.67 -2.31
C ILE A 233 27.75 -24.99 -1.54
N ALA A 234 28.73 -25.16 -0.66
CA ALA A 234 28.88 -26.37 0.14
C ALA A 234 29.22 -26.06 1.59
N VAL A 235 28.78 -26.94 2.50
CA VAL A 235 29.17 -27.01 3.91
C VAL A 235 29.39 -28.48 4.27
N ALA A 236 30.36 -28.76 5.13
CA ALA A 236 30.65 -30.11 5.60
C ALA A 236 31.33 -30.07 6.97
N ASP A 237 31.18 -31.16 7.72
CA ASP A 237 32.01 -31.40 8.88
C ASP A 237 33.44 -31.64 8.43
N ALA A 238 34.43 -31.26 9.23
CA ALA A 238 35.82 -31.49 8.90
C ALA A 238 36.64 -32.09 10.04
N GLY A 239 37.29 -33.22 9.75
CA GLY A 239 38.07 -34.00 10.71
C GLY A 239 37.29 -35.17 11.30
N ASP A 240 36.03 -34.96 11.65
CA ASP A 240 35.06 -36.02 11.93
C ASP A 240 33.66 -35.72 11.35
N TYR A 241 32.64 -36.45 11.81
CA TYR A 241 31.25 -36.38 11.35
C TYR A 241 30.28 -36.13 12.53
N ILE A 242 30.78 -35.57 13.63
CA ILE A 242 30.03 -35.51 14.90
C ILE A 242 29.43 -34.12 15.11
N LEU A 243 30.23 -33.08 15.22
CA LEU A 243 29.70 -31.76 15.57
C LEU A 243 29.32 -31.02 14.31
N ASP A 244 28.06 -30.60 14.25
CA ASP A 244 27.51 -30.03 13.03
C ASP A 244 27.85 -28.54 12.91
N SER A 245 27.90 -28.07 11.67
CA SER A 245 27.97 -26.66 11.32
C SER A 245 26.94 -26.29 10.25
N GLY A 246 26.75 -24.99 10.09
CA GLY A 246 25.71 -24.45 9.24
C GLY A 246 26.08 -23.11 8.63
N VAL A 247 25.65 -22.90 7.39
CA VAL A 247 25.74 -21.62 6.70
C VAL A 247 24.34 -21.11 6.38
N PHE A 248 24.06 -19.89 6.82
CA PHE A 248 22.80 -19.17 6.63
C PHE A 248 23.02 -18.11 5.56
N LEU A 249 22.23 -18.14 4.49
CA LEU A 249 22.38 -17.29 3.32
C LEU A 249 21.16 -16.36 3.19
N GLU A 250 21.38 -15.05 3.11
CA GLU A 250 20.31 -14.04 3.13
C GLU A 250 19.43 -14.08 1.86
N THR A 251 18.11 -14.04 2.06
CA THR A 251 17.11 -13.92 0.99
C THR A 251 17.42 -12.75 0.06
N GLY A 252 17.38 -12.98 -1.26
CA GLY A 252 17.57 -11.94 -2.27
C GLY A 252 18.99 -11.33 -2.30
N SER A 253 19.94 -11.88 -1.55
CA SER A 253 21.29 -11.35 -1.48
C SER A 253 22.18 -11.74 -2.66
N LEU A 254 21.77 -12.74 -3.46
CA LEU A 254 22.48 -13.17 -4.66
C LEU A 254 22.36 -12.09 -5.75
N GLY A 255 23.48 -11.42 -6.04
CA GLY A 255 23.57 -10.30 -6.98
C GLY A 255 23.66 -8.95 -6.28
N SER A 256 24.26 -7.97 -6.96
CA SER A 256 24.52 -6.64 -6.39
C SER A 256 23.45 -5.59 -6.68
N LEU A 257 22.51 -5.83 -7.59
CA LEU A 257 21.43 -4.87 -7.85
C LEU A 257 20.61 -4.65 -6.60
N ARG A 258 20.29 -3.38 -6.35
CA ARG A 258 19.42 -2.94 -5.26
C ARG A 258 18.42 -1.98 -5.87
N ILE A 259 17.20 -2.47 -6.03
CA ILE A 259 16.12 -1.72 -6.66
C ILE A 259 15.10 -1.37 -5.60
N GLY A 260 14.69 -0.11 -5.56
CA GLY A 260 13.58 0.35 -4.74
C GLY A 260 12.56 1.11 -5.57
N THR A 261 11.38 1.30 -5.00
CA THR A 261 10.32 2.12 -5.56
C THR A 261 9.93 3.21 -4.57
N GLY A 262 9.61 4.40 -5.08
CA GLY A 262 9.07 5.50 -4.31
C GLY A 262 7.92 6.16 -5.06
N TYR A 263 6.99 6.75 -4.32
CA TYR A 263 5.90 7.54 -4.89
C TYR A 263 6.12 9.03 -4.64
N TYR A 264 5.79 9.85 -5.63
CA TYR A 264 5.60 11.29 -5.46
C TYR A 264 4.50 11.79 -6.40
N GLY A 265 3.72 12.78 -5.96
CA GLY A 265 2.72 13.47 -6.79
C GLY A 265 3.21 14.81 -7.34
N ASP A 266 2.46 15.39 -8.27
CA ASP A 266 2.67 16.76 -8.73
C ASP A 266 2.57 17.75 -7.54
N GLY A 267 3.56 18.64 -7.39
CA GLY A 267 3.47 19.75 -6.42
C GLY A 267 3.35 19.33 -4.95
N ASP A 268 4.00 18.23 -4.55
CA ASP A 268 3.94 17.60 -3.23
C ASP A 268 2.59 16.93 -2.89
N ALA A 269 1.72 16.71 -3.88
CA ALA A 269 0.49 15.94 -3.69
C ALA A 269 0.80 14.55 -3.12
N LEU A 270 0.02 14.14 -2.12
CA LEU A 270 0.18 12.84 -1.45
C LEU A 270 -0.58 11.72 -2.18
N VAL A 271 -1.43 12.08 -3.14
CA VAL A 271 -2.24 11.18 -3.96
C VAL A 271 -2.26 11.67 -5.41
N ALA A 272 -2.55 10.77 -6.34
CA ALA A 272 -2.95 11.15 -7.69
C ALA A 272 -4.46 11.37 -7.68
N ALA A 273 -4.93 12.48 -8.24
CA ALA A 273 -6.34 12.84 -8.19
C ALA A 273 -6.83 13.26 -9.58
N GLU A 274 -8.00 12.77 -9.95
CA GLU A 274 -8.65 13.17 -11.20
C GLU A 274 -8.81 14.68 -11.30
N ASP A 275 -8.58 15.22 -12.51
CA ASP A 275 -8.64 16.65 -12.82
C ASP A 275 -7.77 17.55 -11.91
N CYS A 276 -6.82 16.97 -11.16
CA CYS A 276 -5.99 17.70 -10.21
C CYS A 276 -4.50 17.40 -10.36
N SER A 277 -4.08 16.16 -10.08
CA SER A 277 -2.65 15.82 -9.94
C SER A 277 -2.34 14.44 -10.49
N ASN A 278 -1.23 14.33 -11.21
CA ASN A 278 -0.69 13.03 -11.57
C ASN A 278 0.17 12.48 -10.43
N GLY A 279 0.26 11.15 -10.39
CA GLY A 279 1.20 10.41 -9.58
C GLY A 279 2.40 9.95 -10.39
N TYR A 280 3.51 9.70 -9.71
CA TYR A 280 4.70 9.11 -10.31
C TYR A 280 5.30 8.07 -9.39
N ILE A 281 5.64 6.92 -9.96
CA ILE A 281 6.44 5.90 -9.28
C ILE A 281 7.88 6.02 -9.79
N GLU A 282 8.81 6.39 -8.92
CA GLU A 282 10.23 6.37 -9.19
C GLU A 282 10.82 5.00 -8.87
N PHE A 283 11.48 4.40 -9.85
CA PHE A 283 12.32 3.23 -9.69
C PHE A 283 13.75 3.71 -9.47
N THR A 284 14.37 3.28 -8.39
CA THR A 284 15.75 3.63 -8.06
C THR A 284 16.63 2.40 -8.07
N ASN A 285 17.71 2.42 -8.85
CA ASN A 285 18.83 1.52 -8.72
C ASN A 285 19.92 2.18 -7.85
N TYR A 286 20.12 1.68 -6.64
CA TYR A 286 21.11 2.20 -5.69
C TYR A 286 22.56 1.84 -6.05
N VAL A 287 22.75 0.94 -7.04
CA VAL A 287 24.06 0.54 -7.56
C VAL A 287 24.03 0.68 -9.09
N PRO A 288 24.28 1.89 -9.63
CA PRO A 288 24.15 2.16 -11.06
C PRO A 288 24.94 1.18 -11.93
N SER A 289 24.35 0.77 -13.05
CA SER A 289 24.95 -0.18 -14.01
C SER A 289 25.35 0.54 -15.29
N ASP A 290 26.40 0.05 -15.95
CA ASP A 290 26.82 0.51 -17.29
C ASP A 290 25.95 -0.07 -18.43
N LEU A 291 24.91 -0.87 -18.09
CA LEU A 291 23.92 -1.41 -19.02
C LEU A 291 22.52 -0.90 -18.68
N ASP A 292 21.65 -0.91 -19.68
CA ASP A 292 20.21 -0.69 -19.47
C ASP A 292 19.66 -1.79 -18.56
N LEU A 293 19.02 -1.37 -17.46
CA LEU A 293 18.35 -2.26 -16.52
C LEU A 293 16.86 -2.29 -16.84
N VAL A 294 16.39 -3.40 -17.39
CA VAL A 294 14.96 -3.65 -17.62
C VAL A 294 14.37 -4.29 -16.37
N ILE A 295 13.32 -3.68 -15.83
CA ILE A 295 12.65 -4.09 -14.61
C ILE A 295 11.22 -4.47 -14.97
N ASP A 296 10.89 -5.74 -14.79
CA ASP A 296 9.52 -6.22 -14.80
C ASP A 296 8.85 -5.86 -13.47
N TYR A 297 7.59 -5.41 -13.54
CA TYR A 297 6.78 -5.13 -12.35
C TYR A 297 5.36 -5.66 -12.52
N HIS A 298 4.69 -5.84 -11.39
CA HIS A 298 3.30 -6.24 -11.36
C HIS A 298 2.45 -5.16 -10.72
N ILE A 299 1.27 -4.95 -11.31
CA ILE A 299 0.28 -3.98 -10.84
C ILE A 299 -0.93 -4.77 -10.33
N GLU A 300 -1.32 -4.47 -9.11
CA GLU A 300 -2.55 -4.91 -8.45
C GLU A 300 -3.25 -3.67 -7.88
N GLY A 301 -4.33 -3.86 -7.12
CA GLY A 301 -5.05 -2.76 -6.47
C GLY A 301 -6.55 -2.85 -6.73
N THR A 302 -7.28 -1.81 -6.36
CA THR A 302 -8.71 -1.71 -6.64
C THR A 302 -9.00 -1.00 -7.96
N ALA A 303 -8.10 -0.11 -8.40
CA ALA A 303 -8.24 0.64 -9.65
C ALA A 303 -7.98 -0.25 -10.88
N GLU A 304 -8.84 -0.13 -11.89
CA GLU A 304 -8.81 -0.77 -13.19
C GLU A 304 -8.02 0.07 -14.23
N MET A 305 -6.93 -0.51 -14.73
CA MET A 305 -6.10 0.11 -15.77
C MET A 305 -6.88 0.37 -17.06
N GLY A 306 -6.86 1.62 -17.53
CA GLY A 306 -7.58 2.10 -18.70
C GLY A 306 -9.03 2.54 -18.41
N VAL A 307 -9.51 2.38 -17.18
CA VAL A 307 -10.75 2.98 -16.68
C VAL A 307 -10.40 4.13 -15.76
N ASP A 308 -9.64 3.87 -14.68
CA ASP A 308 -9.39 4.85 -13.61
C ASP A 308 -8.03 5.56 -13.79
N TYR A 309 -7.11 4.95 -14.53
CA TYR A 309 -5.83 5.55 -14.90
C TYR A 309 -5.35 5.10 -16.28
N GLU A 310 -4.48 5.90 -16.91
CA GLU A 310 -3.97 5.59 -18.25
C GLU A 310 -3.25 4.24 -18.32
N VAL A 311 -3.32 3.59 -19.49
CA VAL A 311 -2.63 2.31 -19.72
C VAL A 311 -1.12 2.49 -19.63
N ILE A 312 -0.50 1.76 -18.72
CA ILE A 312 0.95 1.72 -18.51
C ILE A 312 1.58 0.43 -19.08
N ALA A 313 2.89 0.45 -19.32
CA ALA A 313 3.63 -0.73 -19.72
C ALA A 313 3.72 -1.77 -18.59
N SER A 314 4.20 -2.99 -18.87
CA SER A 314 4.50 -4.01 -17.85
C SER A 314 5.96 -4.02 -17.39
N GLN A 315 6.79 -3.15 -17.98
CA GLN A 315 8.22 -3.06 -17.72
C GLN A 315 8.68 -1.62 -17.83
N ILE A 316 9.71 -1.27 -17.06
CA ILE A 316 10.41 0.02 -17.15
C ILE A 316 11.90 -0.23 -17.37
N THR A 317 12.59 0.73 -17.98
CA THR A 317 14.03 0.66 -18.20
C THR A 317 14.70 1.82 -17.49
N ILE A 318 15.64 1.51 -16.59
CA ILE A 318 16.62 2.48 -16.10
C ILE A 318 17.80 2.44 -17.10
N PRO A 319 18.03 3.52 -17.89
CA PRO A 319 19.10 3.52 -18.89
C PRO A 319 20.49 3.38 -18.26
N ALA A 320 21.44 2.86 -19.04
CA ALA A 320 22.84 2.75 -18.65
C ALA A 320 23.39 4.07 -18.06
N GLY A 321 24.06 3.97 -16.91
CA GLY A 321 24.64 5.10 -16.18
C GLY A 321 23.64 5.98 -15.42
N MET A 322 22.33 5.69 -15.50
CA MET A 322 21.30 6.37 -14.71
C MET A 322 20.99 5.58 -13.43
N SER A 323 20.54 6.30 -12.40
CA SER A 323 20.10 5.70 -11.14
C SER A 323 18.59 5.56 -11.04
N THR A 324 17.82 6.31 -11.83
CA THR A 324 16.36 6.33 -11.72
C THR A 324 15.64 6.29 -13.06
N ALA A 325 14.41 5.79 -13.03
CA ALA A 325 13.41 5.92 -14.08
C ALA A 325 12.03 6.14 -13.45
N THR A 326 11.15 6.86 -14.13
CA THR A 326 9.84 7.24 -13.59
C THR A 326 8.71 6.67 -14.43
N LEU A 327 7.73 6.08 -13.76
CA LEU A 327 6.47 5.63 -14.33
C LEU A 327 5.35 6.61 -13.94
N PRO A 328 4.73 7.33 -14.89
CA PRO A 328 3.59 8.17 -14.59
C PRO A 328 2.33 7.34 -14.32
N ILE A 329 1.57 7.73 -13.31
CA ILE A 329 0.23 7.25 -12.99
C ILE A 329 -0.72 8.43 -13.19
N VAL A 330 -1.41 8.44 -14.32
CA VAL A 330 -2.27 9.55 -14.75
C VAL A 330 -3.73 9.14 -14.54
N PRO A 331 -4.44 9.71 -13.55
CA PRO A 331 -5.86 9.42 -13.34
C PRO A 331 -6.70 9.82 -14.56
N ILE A 332 -7.72 9.04 -14.88
CA ILE A 332 -8.69 9.33 -15.93
C ILE A 332 -9.94 9.88 -15.26
N SER A 333 -10.33 11.12 -15.59
CA SER A 333 -11.61 11.62 -15.09
C SER A 333 -12.80 11.09 -15.90
N ASP A 334 -13.74 10.46 -15.21
CA ASP A 334 -14.93 9.86 -15.81
C ASP A 334 -16.27 10.45 -15.28
N MET A 335 -16.17 11.38 -14.33
CA MET A 335 -17.29 12.09 -13.66
C MET A 335 -18.17 11.21 -12.76
N LEU A 336 -17.71 10.02 -12.40
CA LEU A 336 -18.34 9.20 -11.38
C LEU A 336 -17.76 9.54 -10.00
N THR A 337 -18.32 8.94 -8.97
CA THR A 337 -17.82 9.06 -7.60
C THR A 337 -17.73 7.65 -7.08
N GLU A 338 -16.51 7.16 -6.98
CA GLU A 338 -16.20 5.75 -6.74
C GLU A 338 -15.49 5.56 -5.39
N GLY A 339 -15.03 6.67 -4.80
CA GLY A 339 -14.19 6.70 -3.61
C GLY A 339 -12.72 6.53 -3.96
N ASP A 340 -11.86 6.62 -2.94
CA ASP A 340 -10.42 6.41 -3.13
C ASP A 340 -10.13 4.96 -3.56
N GLU A 341 -9.35 4.83 -4.62
CA GLU A 341 -8.87 3.56 -5.16
C GLU A 341 -7.36 3.43 -5.02
N THR A 342 -6.84 2.23 -5.25
CA THR A 342 -5.40 1.96 -5.14
C THR A 342 -4.82 1.36 -6.40
N VAL A 343 -3.60 1.82 -6.73
CA VAL A 343 -2.66 1.16 -7.64
C VAL A 343 -1.49 0.67 -6.79
N LEU A 344 -1.35 -0.64 -6.67
CA LEU A 344 -0.26 -1.30 -5.93
C LEU A 344 0.76 -1.87 -6.90
N LEU A 345 1.96 -1.28 -6.93
CA LEU A 345 3.07 -1.78 -7.73
C LEU A 345 3.99 -2.65 -6.89
N LYS A 346 4.28 -3.86 -7.38
CA LYS A 346 5.20 -4.82 -6.77
C LYS A 346 6.38 -5.14 -7.67
N LEU A 347 7.58 -5.01 -7.11
CA LEU A 347 8.80 -5.63 -7.61
C LEU A 347 8.99 -6.94 -6.87
N TYR A 348 8.92 -8.07 -7.57
CA TYR A 348 9.04 -9.37 -6.93
C TYR A 348 9.65 -10.40 -7.87
N ASN A 349 10.19 -11.47 -7.29
CA ASN A 349 10.60 -12.65 -8.01
C ASN A 349 9.38 -13.54 -8.28
N PRO A 350 8.98 -13.80 -9.54
CA PRO A 350 7.78 -14.58 -9.80
C PRO A 350 7.90 -16.06 -9.45
N GLN A 351 9.11 -16.59 -9.32
CA GLN A 351 9.36 -17.99 -8.96
C GLN A 351 9.34 -18.21 -7.44
N SER A 352 9.96 -17.33 -6.64
CA SER A 352 9.95 -17.45 -5.17
C SER A 352 8.80 -16.68 -4.51
N GLY A 353 8.17 -15.73 -5.20
CA GLY A 353 7.20 -14.80 -4.62
C GLY A 353 7.83 -13.72 -3.74
N TYR A 354 9.17 -13.66 -3.64
CA TYR A 354 9.86 -12.70 -2.79
C TYR A 354 9.69 -11.28 -3.33
N VAL A 355 9.15 -10.38 -2.51
CA VAL A 355 8.91 -8.97 -2.84
C VAL A 355 10.14 -8.15 -2.46
N TYR A 356 10.78 -7.54 -3.46
CA TYR A 356 11.93 -6.66 -3.30
C TYR A 356 11.53 -5.26 -2.83
N SER A 357 10.43 -4.74 -3.38
CA SER A 357 9.91 -3.41 -3.12
C SER A 357 8.45 -3.37 -3.53
N GLU A 358 7.65 -2.62 -2.80
CA GLU A 358 6.28 -2.32 -3.19
C GLU A 358 5.98 -0.85 -2.92
N VAL A 359 5.05 -0.30 -3.67
CA VAL A 359 4.57 1.07 -3.49
C VAL A 359 3.08 1.11 -3.82
N GLU A 360 2.33 1.75 -2.93
CA GLU A 360 0.91 2.01 -3.09
C GLU A 360 0.74 3.46 -3.55
N VAL A 361 -0.10 3.65 -4.56
CA VAL A 361 -0.58 4.96 -5.01
C VAL A 361 -2.07 5.00 -4.79
N ILE A 362 -2.53 6.01 -4.07
CA ILE A 362 -3.96 6.28 -3.93
C ILE A 362 -4.40 7.13 -5.13
N LEU A 363 -5.46 6.68 -5.79
CA LEU A 363 -6.20 7.43 -6.80
C LEU A 363 -7.45 8.02 -6.13
N ALA A 364 -7.56 9.34 -6.10
CA ALA A 364 -8.72 10.04 -5.57
C ALA A 364 -9.62 10.53 -6.70
N ASP A 365 -10.94 10.47 -6.47
CA ASP A 365 -11.95 11.08 -7.33
C ASP A 365 -11.69 12.58 -7.53
N ALA A 366 -12.27 13.14 -8.60
CA ALA A 366 -12.27 14.58 -8.82
C ALA A 366 -12.91 15.32 -7.63
N LEU A 367 -12.22 16.33 -7.12
CA LEU A 367 -12.75 17.15 -6.03
C LEU A 367 -14.05 17.82 -6.47
N LYS A 368 -15.10 17.71 -5.66
CA LYS A 368 -16.43 18.23 -5.98
C LYS A 368 -16.88 19.30 -4.99
N ALA A 369 -17.04 20.52 -5.51
CA ALA A 369 -17.69 21.60 -4.78
C ALA A 369 -19.22 21.47 -4.84
N ASP A 370 -19.90 21.65 -3.71
CA ASP A 370 -21.37 21.72 -3.65
C ASP A 370 -21.80 22.61 -2.47
N PHE A 371 -22.96 23.25 -2.60
CA PHE A 371 -23.54 24.02 -1.51
C PHE A 371 -25.04 24.20 -1.60
N ILE A 372 -25.68 24.40 -0.46
CA ILE A 372 -27.07 24.87 -0.41
C ILE A 372 -27.12 26.31 0.09
N ALA A 373 -28.09 27.08 -0.42
CA ALA A 373 -28.39 28.42 0.05
C ALA A 373 -29.82 28.44 0.57
N ALA A 374 -30.01 28.89 1.82
CA ALA A 374 -31.32 28.99 2.45
C ALA A 374 -31.48 30.36 3.09
N GLY A 375 -32.56 31.07 2.76
CA GLY A 375 -32.72 32.45 3.21
C GLY A 375 -33.96 33.12 2.66
N ALA A 376 -34.24 34.30 3.22
CA ALA A 376 -35.32 35.18 2.81
C ALA A 376 -34.94 36.64 3.11
N ASP A 377 -35.71 37.57 2.57
CA ASP A 377 -35.56 39.01 2.83
C ASP A 377 -34.14 39.55 2.59
N GLY A 378 -33.49 39.03 1.56
CA GLY A 378 -32.14 39.45 1.15
C GLY A 378 -30.99 38.81 1.92
N THR A 379 -31.25 38.01 2.96
CA THR A 379 -30.21 37.34 3.76
C THR A 379 -30.28 35.84 3.56
N PHE A 380 -29.15 35.22 3.25
CA PHE A 380 -29.00 33.79 2.99
C PHE A 380 -27.87 33.20 3.81
N ASP A 381 -28.13 32.03 4.39
CA ASP A 381 -27.11 31.14 4.94
C ASP A 381 -26.65 30.20 3.82
N PHE A 382 -25.34 30.14 3.61
CA PHE A 382 -24.70 29.22 2.69
C PHE A 382 -24.08 28.09 3.50
N VAL A 383 -24.41 26.86 3.11
CA VAL A 383 -23.89 25.65 3.77
C VAL A 383 -23.13 24.84 2.75
N ASP A 384 -21.86 24.60 3.05
CA ASP A 384 -20.99 23.74 2.28
C ASP A 384 -21.49 22.29 2.33
N MET A 385 -21.56 21.67 1.15
CA MET A 385 -21.92 20.27 0.94
C MET A 385 -20.83 19.52 0.18
N SER A 386 -19.65 20.12 0.03
CA SER A 386 -18.52 19.57 -0.68
C SER A 386 -17.85 18.43 0.08
N ASP A 387 -17.15 17.56 -0.64
CA ASP A 387 -16.38 16.48 -0.05
C ASP A 387 -14.94 16.92 0.26
N SER A 388 -14.49 16.66 1.49
CA SER A 388 -13.08 16.80 1.92
C SER A 388 -12.43 18.18 1.70
N ALA A 389 -13.21 19.26 1.76
CA ALA A 389 -12.71 20.64 1.71
C ALA A 389 -11.96 21.02 3.00
N THR A 390 -10.84 21.74 2.85
CA THR A 390 -10.05 22.30 3.95
C THR A 390 -9.94 23.82 3.92
N GLU A 391 -10.15 24.43 2.75
CA GLU A 391 -10.27 25.87 2.57
C GLU A 391 -11.48 26.19 1.68
N TRP A 392 -12.09 27.34 1.92
CA TRP A 392 -13.27 27.82 1.21
C TRP A 392 -13.07 29.26 0.73
N PHE A 393 -13.61 29.56 -0.44
CA PHE A 393 -13.72 30.91 -0.97
C PHE A 393 -15.06 31.09 -1.67
N TRP A 394 -15.87 31.97 -1.13
CA TRP A 394 -17.17 32.35 -1.66
C TRP A 394 -17.06 33.67 -2.42
N ASP A 395 -17.54 33.69 -3.65
CA ASP A 395 -17.88 34.92 -4.38
C ASP A 395 -19.41 35.00 -4.46
N PHE A 396 -20.01 36.00 -3.82
CA PHE A 396 -21.47 36.15 -3.81
C PHE A 396 -22.01 36.82 -5.09
N GLY A 397 -21.16 37.23 -6.02
CA GLY A 397 -21.55 37.87 -7.28
C GLY A 397 -22.02 39.33 -7.14
N ASP A 398 -21.99 39.89 -5.92
CA ASP A 398 -22.32 41.29 -5.61
C ASP A 398 -21.08 42.15 -5.31
N GLY A 399 -19.89 41.58 -5.44
CA GLY A 399 -18.59 42.18 -5.12
C GLY A 399 -18.08 41.88 -3.70
N ASN A 400 -18.86 41.19 -2.87
CA ASN A 400 -18.42 40.68 -1.56
C ASN A 400 -18.00 39.21 -1.65
N ASN A 401 -17.17 38.78 -0.69
CA ASN A 401 -16.67 37.41 -0.58
C ASN A 401 -16.61 36.95 0.88
N SER A 402 -16.40 35.65 1.09
CA SER A 402 -16.13 35.05 2.39
C SER A 402 -15.15 33.89 2.27
N THR A 403 -14.43 33.59 3.36
CA THR A 403 -13.58 32.38 3.48
C THR A 403 -14.05 31.45 4.59
N GLU A 404 -15.24 31.70 5.16
CA GLU A 404 -15.84 30.80 6.13
C GLU A 404 -16.45 29.59 5.40
N ALA A 405 -16.43 28.41 6.03
CA ALA A 405 -17.06 27.22 5.45
C ALA A 405 -18.57 27.41 5.23
N ASN A 406 -19.25 28.04 6.19
CA ASN A 406 -20.71 28.26 6.15
C ASN A 406 -21.06 29.72 6.48
N PRO A 407 -20.90 30.66 5.53
CA PRO A 407 -21.15 32.07 5.79
C PRO A 407 -22.64 32.43 5.72
N THR A 408 -23.02 33.47 6.45
CA THR A 408 -24.29 34.20 6.23
C THR A 408 -23.98 35.47 5.45
N HIS A 409 -24.71 35.73 4.34
CA HIS A 409 -24.54 36.94 3.54
C HIS A 409 -25.86 37.68 3.32
N THR A 410 -25.82 39.00 3.34
CA THR A 410 -26.97 39.89 3.07
C THR A 410 -26.73 40.71 1.83
N PHE A 411 -27.54 40.48 0.80
CA PHE A 411 -27.55 41.24 -0.44
C PHE A 411 -28.27 42.57 -0.26
N ALA A 412 -27.68 43.66 -0.75
CA ALA A 412 -28.22 45.01 -0.58
C ALA A 412 -29.40 45.33 -1.51
N THR A 413 -29.51 44.64 -2.65
CA THR A 413 -30.53 44.89 -3.67
C THR A 413 -31.15 43.58 -4.16
N SER A 414 -32.45 43.60 -4.47
CA SER A 414 -33.09 42.49 -5.18
C SER A 414 -32.45 42.27 -6.56
N GLY A 415 -32.28 41.01 -6.94
CA GLY A 415 -31.63 40.64 -8.20
C GLY A 415 -31.33 39.15 -8.29
N SER A 416 -30.77 38.70 -9.43
CA SER A 416 -30.18 37.37 -9.56
C SER A 416 -28.66 37.52 -9.41
N TYR A 417 -28.07 36.74 -8.52
CA TYR A 417 -26.65 36.75 -8.23
C TYR A 417 -26.05 35.37 -8.55
N GLU A 418 -24.93 35.35 -9.27
CA GLU A 418 -24.15 34.14 -9.48
C GLU A 418 -23.25 33.95 -8.26
N VAL A 419 -23.61 33.01 -7.39
CA VAL A 419 -22.80 32.68 -6.21
C VAL A 419 -21.91 31.50 -6.56
N CYS A 420 -20.61 31.66 -6.37
CA CYS A 420 -19.62 30.61 -6.60
C CYS A 420 -18.93 30.23 -5.30
N LEU A 421 -18.85 28.93 -5.02
CA LEU A 421 -18.01 28.34 -3.99
C LEU A 421 -16.79 27.72 -4.67
N THR A 422 -15.59 28.15 -4.29
CA THR A 422 -14.33 27.46 -4.59
C THR A 422 -13.78 26.83 -3.33
N ILE A 423 -13.45 25.55 -3.37
CA ILE A 423 -12.85 24.82 -2.26
C ILE A 423 -11.44 24.35 -2.63
N THR A 424 -10.62 24.13 -1.60
CA THR A 424 -9.31 23.47 -1.71
C THR A 424 -9.22 22.32 -0.69
N ASN A 425 -8.70 21.16 -1.09
CA ASN A 425 -8.46 20.03 -0.19
C ASN A 425 -6.99 19.94 0.28
N GLU A 426 -6.67 18.94 1.09
CA GLU A 426 -5.32 18.70 1.64
C GLU A 426 -4.26 18.44 0.56
N ASN A 427 -4.68 17.96 -0.63
CA ASN A 427 -3.80 17.71 -1.78
C ASN A 427 -3.64 18.95 -2.67
N ASN A 428 -4.13 20.11 -2.21
CA ASN A 428 -4.10 21.38 -2.95
C ASN A 428 -4.89 21.33 -4.28
N CYS A 429 -5.80 20.37 -4.43
CA CYS A 429 -6.78 20.32 -5.51
C CYS A 429 -7.86 21.36 -5.27
N THR A 430 -8.34 21.99 -6.35
CA THR A 430 -9.39 23.01 -6.25
C THR A 430 -10.60 22.65 -7.11
N ALA A 431 -11.79 22.88 -6.58
CA ALA A 431 -13.04 22.72 -7.31
C ALA A 431 -13.93 23.96 -7.14
N THR A 432 -14.70 24.31 -8.16
CA THR A 432 -15.62 25.45 -8.13
C THR A 432 -17.00 25.04 -8.59
N GLU A 433 -18.02 25.42 -7.81
CA GLU A 433 -19.44 25.26 -8.16
C GLU A 433 -20.14 26.62 -8.08
N CYS A 434 -20.92 26.96 -9.10
CA CYS A 434 -21.64 28.24 -9.18
C CYS A 434 -23.15 28.02 -9.35
N ARG A 435 -23.97 28.76 -8.59
CA ARG A 435 -25.45 28.70 -8.66
C ARG A 435 -26.06 30.10 -8.70
N GLN A 436 -27.13 30.24 -9.46
CA GLN A 436 -27.92 31.48 -9.51
C GLN A 436 -28.88 31.56 -8.31
N ILE A 437 -28.70 32.56 -7.45
CA ILE A 437 -29.55 32.84 -6.30
C ILE A 437 -30.42 34.06 -6.58
N SER A 438 -31.74 33.87 -6.53
CA SER A 438 -32.70 34.96 -6.67
C SER A 438 -32.97 35.62 -5.32
N VAL A 439 -32.63 36.89 -5.21
CA VAL A 439 -32.70 37.70 -3.99
C VAL A 439 -33.88 38.67 -4.11
N SER A 440 -34.72 38.69 -3.08
CA SER A 440 -35.74 39.71 -2.89
C SER A 440 -35.53 40.40 -1.54
N THR A 441 -35.08 41.65 -1.55
CA THR A 441 -34.95 42.49 -0.35
C THR A 441 -36.27 43.21 -0.11
N ALA A 442 -37.24 42.55 0.53
CA ALA A 442 -38.51 43.18 0.84
C ALA A 442 -38.35 44.20 1.98
N LEU A 443 -38.10 45.46 1.63
CA LEU A 443 -38.29 46.62 2.50
C LEU A 443 -38.68 47.85 1.67
N ASP A 444 -39.76 47.73 0.90
CA ASP A 444 -40.62 48.87 0.61
C ASP A 444 -42.09 48.43 0.67
N GLY A 445 -42.81 48.98 1.65
CA GLY A 445 -44.24 48.84 1.75
C GLY A 445 -44.93 49.69 0.69
N SER A 446 -44.89 49.26 -0.57
CA SER A 446 -45.83 49.60 -1.64
C SER A 446 -45.39 48.79 -2.86
N ILE A 447 -46.12 47.81 -3.34
CA ILE A 447 -47.52 47.78 -3.76
C ILE A 447 -47.95 46.31 -3.60
N GLU A 448 -49.11 46.03 -3.04
CA GLU A 448 -49.67 44.67 -3.11
C GLU A 448 -49.69 44.28 -4.60
N GLU A 449 -49.05 43.16 -4.98
CA GLU A 449 -49.61 42.40 -6.10
C GLU A 449 -51.10 42.25 -5.76
N GLU A 450 -52.01 42.49 -6.72
CA GLU A 450 -53.38 42.02 -6.60
C GLU A 450 -53.33 40.49 -6.50
N SER A 451 -52.99 39.99 -5.31
CA SER A 451 -52.94 38.59 -4.99
C SER A 451 -54.38 38.15 -5.01
N ILE A 452 -54.74 37.34 -6.00
CA ILE A 452 -56.07 36.76 -6.02
C ILE A 452 -56.17 35.84 -4.81
N ARG A 453 -57.11 36.11 -3.91
CA ARG A 453 -57.32 35.32 -2.69
C ARG A 453 -58.61 34.54 -2.79
N LEU A 454 -58.61 33.35 -2.20
CA LEU A 454 -59.83 32.56 -2.02
C LEU A 454 -60.05 32.24 -0.55
N PHE A 455 -61.27 32.47 -0.07
CA PHE A 455 -61.62 32.24 1.31
C PHE A 455 -63.14 31.95 1.49
N PRO A 456 -63.53 31.05 2.39
CA PRO A 456 -62.64 30.18 3.18
C PRO A 456 -61.98 29.10 2.30
N ASN A 457 -60.79 28.67 2.69
CA ASN A 457 -60.12 27.48 2.15
C ASN A 457 -59.47 26.72 3.32
N PRO A 458 -59.99 25.55 3.74
CA PRO A 458 -61.01 24.75 3.06
C PRO A 458 -62.40 25.38 3.03
N ALA A 459 -63.12 25.19 1.92
CA ALA A 459 -64.47 25.67 1.67
C ALA A 459 -65.50 24.55 1.88
N HIS A 460 -66.73 24.90 2.28
CA HIS A 460 -67.84 23.95 2.42
C HIS A 460 -68.96 24.29 1.43
N ASP A 461 -69.82 25.26 1.77
CA ASP A 461 -70.97 25.63 0.92
C ASP A 461 -70.63 26.62 -0.20
N TYR A 462 -69.57 27.41 -0.02
CA TYR A 462 -69.16 28.46 -0.94
C TYR A 462 -67.67 28.80 -0.78
N VAL A 463 -67.10 29.42 -1.81
CA VAL A 463 -65.80 30.11 -1.74
C VAL A 463 -65.96 31.53 -2.27
N THR A 464 -65.38 32.51 -1.57
CA THR A 464 -65.27 33.88 -2.05
C THR A 464 -63.92 34.06 -2.72
N ILE A 465 -63.94 34.67 -3.89
CA ILE A 465 -62.76 35.00 -4.69
C ILE A 465 -62.62 36.50 -4.69
N GLU A 466 -61.48 36.99 -4.22
CA GLU A 466 -61.06 38.37 -4.32
C GLU A 466 -60.13 38.47 -5.53
N THR A 467 -60.63 39.00 -6.65
CA THR A 467 -59.91 39.06 -7.93
C THR A 467 -59.05 40.32 -8.06
N GLY A 468 -59.20 41.30 -7.17
CA GLY A 468 -58.60 42.64 -7.28
C GLY A 468 -59.26 43.54 -8.33
N THR A 469 -59.74 42.96 -9.43
CA THR A 469 -60.30 43.69 -10.58
C THR A 469 -61.84 43.75 -10.63
N THR A 470 -62.39 44.87 -11.08
CA THR A 470 -63.84 45.00 -11.39
C THR A 470 -64.24 44.47 -12.76
N ALA A 471 -63.28 44.03 -13.59
CA ALA A 471 -63.53 43.47 -14.91
C ALA A 471 -64.14 42.06 -14.84
N ALA A 472 -64.80 41.64 -15.92
CA ALA A 472 -65.35 40.30 -16.03
C ALA A 472 -64.20 39.26 -16.04
N SER A 473 -64.29 38.26 -15.16
CA SER A 473 -63.32 37.17 -15.06
C SER A 473 -64.00 35.83 -15.29
N MET A 474 -63.32 34.91 -15.96
CA MET A 474 -63.76 33.52 -16.07
C MET A 474 -63.13 32.71 -14.95
N VAL A 475 -63.94 31.96 -14.20
CA VAL A 475 -63.49 31.05 -13.14
C VAL A 475 -63.84 29.62 -13.53
N THR A 476 -62.85 28.74 -13.54
CA THR A 476 -62.95 27.34 -13.93
C THR A 476 -62.46 26.46 -12.79
N LEU A 477 -63.30 25.55 -12.31
CA LEU A 477 -62.92 24.54 -11.33
C LEU A 477 -62.46 23.28 -12.04
N ILE A 478 -61.27 22.80 -11.71
CA ILE A 478 -60.62 21.64 -12.31
C ILE A 478 -60.30 20.64 -11.20
N ASN A 479 -60.65 19.37 -11.38
CA ASN A 479 -60.25 18.33 -10.43
C ASN A 479 -58.77 17.95 -10.61
N ILE A 480 -58.21 17.16 -9.68
CA ILE A 480 -56.81 16.71 -9.75
C ILE A 480 -56.47 15.86 -11.00
N THR A 481 -57.46 15.34 -11.72
CA THR A 481 -57.25 14.61 -12.98
C THR A 481 -57.26 15.51 -14.22
N GLY A 482 -57.38 16.84 -14.03
CA GLY A 482 -57.36 17.84 -15.10
C GLY A 482 -58.71 18.05 -15.79
N GLN A 483 -59.79 17.47 -15.27
CA GLN A 483 -61.14 17.62 -15.85
C GLN A 483 -61.84 18.84 -15.26
N VAL A 484 -62.47 19.63 -16.15
CA VAL A 484 -63.30 20.77 -15.75
C VAL A 484 -64.57 20.26 -15.08
N VAL A 485 -64.79 20.69 -13.84
CA VAL A 485 -65.94 20.35 -13.00
C VAL A 485 -67.04 21.39 -13.17
N SER A 486 -66.68 22.67 -13.19
CA SER A 486 -67.62 23.78 -13.32
C SER A 486 -66.94 25.05 -13.82
N ASN A 487 -67.75 26.00 -14.25
CA ASN A 487 -67.35 27.23 -14.94
C ASN A 487 -68.30 28.37 -14.58
N TRP A 488 -67.76 29.52 -14.17
CA TRP A 488 -68.52 30.71 -13.80
C TRP A 488 -67.94 31.97 -14.45
N GLN A 489 -68.82 32.85 -14.89
CA GLN A 489 -68.48 34.22 -15.26
C GLN A 489 -68.78 35.12 -14.06
N VAL A 490 -67.76 35.79 -13.54
CA VAL A 490 -67.86 36.64 -12.35
C VAL A 490 -67.52 38.08 -12.68
N ASN A 491 -68.22 39.02 -12.06
CA ASN A 491 -68.02 40.46 -12.25
C ASN A 491 -67.82 41.13 -10.90
N GLY A 492 -66.79 41.96 -10.78
CA GLY A 492 -66.47 42.70 -9.57
C GLY A 492 -65.28 42.12 -8.80
N ALA A 493 -64.66 42.97 -7.98
CA ALA A 493 -63.42 42.67 -7.26
C ALA A 493 -63.55 41.54 -6.24
N MET A 494 -64.79 41.21 -5.83
CA MET A 494 -65.11 40.13 -4.89
C MET A 494 -66.37 39.41 -5.35
N THR A 495 -66.29 38.10 -5.59
CA THR A 495 -67.44 37.27 -5.97
C THR A 495 -67.46 35.97 -5.18
N THR A 496 -68.65 35.55 -4.73
CA THR A 496 -68.87 34.27 -4.06
C THR A 496 -69.40 33.24 -5.04
N ILE A 497 -68.74 32.08 -5.08
CA ILE A 497 -69.12 30.92 -5.90
C ILE A 497 -69.74 29.84 -4.99
N PRO A 498 -70.93 29.33 -5.30
CA PRO A 498 -71.53 28.22 -4.56
C PRO A 498 -70.82 26.90 -4.88
N LEU A 499 -70.60 26.09 -3.86
CA LEU A 499 -69.95 24.77 -3.94
C LEU A 499 -70.89 23.63 -3.49
N THR A 500 -72.18 23.91 -3.28
CA THR A 500 -73.16 22.96 -2.71
C THR A 500 -73.30 21.63 -3.46
N ASP A 501 -73.00 21.61 -4.76
CA ASP A 501 -73.05 20.41 -5.60
C ASP A 501 -71.66 19.87 -5.97
N ILE A 502 -70.60 20.41 -5.35
CA ILE A 502 -69.21 19.99 -5.59
C ILE A 502 -68.81 18.98 -4.49
N PRO A 503 -68.43 17.74 -4.85
CA PRO A 503 -68.00 16.75 -3.86
C PRO A 503 -66.76 17.21 -3.08
N SER A 504 -66.63 16.77 -1.82
CA SER A 504 -65.43 17.03 -1.01
C SER A 504 -64.19 16.47 -1.71
N GLY A 505 -63.10 17.24 -1.73
CA GLY A 505 -61.86 16.90 -2.41
C GLY A 505 -60.97 18.10 -2.70
N SER A 506 -59.80 17.85 -3.28
CA SER A 506 -58.87 18.88 -3.74
C SER A 506 -59.13 19.24 -5.20
N TYR A 507 -59.12 20.53 -5.50
CA TYR A 507 -59.36 21.09 -6.81
C TYR A 507 -58.36 22.22 -7.12
N ILE A 508 -58.25 22.56 -8.39
CA ILE A 508 -57.58 23.77 -8.87
C ILE A 508 -58.65 24.73 -9.38
N LEU A 509 -58.66 25.94 -8.84
CA LEU A 509 -59.48 27.03 -9.34
C LEU A 509 -58.63 27.87 -10.30
N GLN A 510 -58.94 27.82 -11.58
CA GLN A 510 -58.31 28.63 -12.61
C GLN A 510 -59.14 29.90 -12.86
N ILE A 511 -58.50 31.06 -12.79
CA ILE A 511 -59.12 32.37 -12.99
C ILE A 511 -58.45 33.04 -14.17
N THR A 512 -59.24 33.47 -15.15
CA THR A 512 -58.78 34.15 -16.37
C THR A 512 -59.37 35.55 -16.41
N ASN A 513 -58.51 36.57 -16.38
CA ASN A 513 -58.86 37.99 -16.45
C ASN A 513 -57.96 38.73 -17.45
N GLU A 514 -58.05 40.06 -17.51
CA GLU A 514 -57.21 40.89 -18.39
C GLU A 514 -55.70 40.84 -18.04
N ALA A 515 -55.36 40.46 -16.80
CA ALA A 515 -53.98 40.33 -16.32
C ALA A 515 -53.35 38.96 -16.62
N GLY A 516 -54.17 37.94 -16.92
CA GLY A 516 -53.70 36.61 -17.33
C GLY A 516 -54.49 35.45 -16.71
N ASN A 517 -53.86 34.28 -16.70
CA ASN A 517 -54.39 33.07 -16.06
C ASN A 517 -53.72 32.85 -14.71
N HIS A 518 -54.51 32.72 -13.66
CA HIS A 518 -54.07 32.41 -12.31
C HIS A 518 -54.66 31.07 -11.88
N GLN A 519 -53.90 30.25 -11.15
CA GLN A 519 -54.38 28.97 -10.62
C GLN A 519 -54.15 28.94 -9.11
N LEU A 520 -55.20 28.61 -8.35
CA LEU A 520 -55.15 28.54 -6.90
C LEU A 520 -55.70 27.18 -6.44
N PRO A 521 -55.07 26.54 -5.44
CA PRO A 521 -55.61 25.31 -4.86
C PRO A 521 -56.86 25.62 -4.04
N LEU A 522 -57.88 24.77 -4.19
CA LEU A 522 -59.12 24.82 -3.41
C LEU A 522 -59.39 23.46 -2.79
N GLU A 523 -59.55 23.41 -1.47
CA GLU A 523 -59.99 22.23 -0.74
C GLU A 523 -61.48 22.38 -0.41
N VAL A 524 -62.33 21.46 -0.87
CA VAL A 524 -63.76 21.41 -0.53
C VAL A 524 -63.95 20.32 0.52
N ARG A 525 -64.54 20.62 1.67
CA ARG A 525 -64.78 19.69 2.77
C ARG A 525 -66.24 19.45 3.00
#